data_AF-A0A660RYS8-F1
#
_entry.id   AF-A0A660RYS8-F1
#
_cell.length_a   1.000
_cell.length_b   1.000
_cell.length_c   1.000
_cell.angle_alpha   90.00
_cell.angle_beta   90.00
_cell.angle_gamma   90.00
#
_symmetry.space_group_name_H-M   'P 1'
#
loop_
_entity.id
_entity.type
_entity.pdbx_description
1 polymer ?
#
loop_
_entity_poly.entity_id
_entity_poly.type
_entity_poly.pdbx_seq_one_letter_code
_entity_poly.pdbx_strand_id
1 'polypeptide(L)'
;YNECIELINDAIDYTKNKENYTNSFYFFSNHILMPLSYAVWMDLLCGNLPACFMELRLILESLAGFSLIDSFSQESEFFEKMQNAFYKGKPSDKLKEFGNKIGVKNEPLNLWKKISQNWVHSKGIVKRVISEIIEKSDVPSWALVIPIEYTNSDLKDIEELGKCISKLRELIKAVIR
;
A
#
# COMPACT_ATOMS: atom_id res chain seq x y z
N TYR A 1 -6.55 -12.54 -5.40
CA TYR A 1 -5.49 -13.53 -5.12
C TYR A 1 -4.24 -13.34 -5.98
N ASN A 2 -4.30 -13.47 -7.31
CA ASN A 2 -3.10 -13.38 -8.17
C ASN A 2 -2.26 -12.11 -7.94
N GLU A 3 -2.88 -10.93 -7.88
CA GLU A 3 -2.14 -9.68 -7.65
C GLU A 3 -1.40 -9.63 -6.31
N CYS A 4 -1.90 -10.28 -5.25
CA CYS A 4 -1.19 -10.35 -3.97
C CYS A 4 0.07 -11.23 -4.06
N ILE A 5 -0.04 -12.38 -4.73
CA ILE A 5 1.10 -13.27 -4.98
C ILE A 5 2.15 -12.54 -5.81
N GLU A 6 1.69 -11.81 -6.82
CA GLU A 6 2.54 -11.03 -7.68
C GLU A 6 3.22 -9.84 -6.98
N LEU A 7 2.56 -9.23 -5.99
CA LEU A 7 3.18 -8.23 -5.12
C LEU A 7 4.31 -8.84 -4.27
N ILE A 8 4.13 -10.07 -3.76
CA ILE A 8 5.17 -10.82 -3.05
C ILE A 8 6.33 -11.16 -3.99
N ASN A 9 6.05 -11.64 -5.19
CA ASN A 9 7.08 -11.96 -6.20
C ASN A 9 7.91 -10.71 -6.54
N ASP A 10 7.25 -9.59 -6.83
CA ASP A 10 7.91 -8.30 -7.06
C ASP A 10 8.81 -7.94 -5.84
N ALA A 11 8.32 -8.07 -4.61
CA ALA A 11 9.08 -7.77 -3.40
C ALA A 11 10.30 -8.69 -3.18
N ILE A 12 10.16 -9.98 -3.47
CA ILE A 12 11.27 -10.96 -3.43
C ILE A 12 12.33 -10.56 -4.46
N ASP A 13 11.93 -10.17 -5.66
CA ASP A 13 12.88 -9.80 -6.71
C ASP A 13 13.64 -8.51 -6.37
N TYR A 14 12.99 -7.53 -5.74
CA TYR A 14 13.63 -6.28 -5.34
C TYR A 14 14.56 -6.43 -4.12
N THR A 15 14.36 -7.44 -3.27
CA THR A 15 15.20 -7.66 -2.07
C THR A 15 16.42 -8.55 -2.32
N LYS A 16 16.46 -9.29 -3.44
CA LYS A 16 17.62 -10.14 -3.81
C LYS A 16 18.91 -9.34 -4.06
N ASN A 17 18.82 -8.05 -4.41
CA ASN A 17 19.97 -7.18 -4.61
C ASN A 17 20.46 -6.63 -3.27
N LYS A 18 21.41 -7.32 -2.63
CA LYS A 18 22.13 -6.80 -1.45
C LYS A 18 23.03 -5.64 -1.86
N GLU A 19 22.48 -4.44 -1.90
CA GLU A 19 23.28 -3.21 -1.97
C GLU A 19 23.12 -2.39 -0.70
N ASN A 20 24.10 -1.52 -0.48
CA ASN A 20 24.36 -0.70 0.69
C ASN A 20 23.08 -0.18 1.40
N TYR A 21 23.07 -0.25 2.75
CA TYR A 21 21.98 0.27 3.60
C TYR A 21 21.72 1.77 3.42
N THR A 22 22.60 2.50 2.74
CA THR A 22 22.39 3.91 2.35
C THR A 22 21.59 4.12 1.07
N ASN A 23 21.09 3.03 0.45
CA ASN A 23 20.14 3.08 -0.65
C ASN A 23 18.70 3.09 -0.11
N SER A 24 17.97 4.19 -0.32
CA SER A 24 16.58 4.39 0.13
C SER A 24 15.63 3.31 -0.39
N PHE A 25 15.82 2.87 -1.64
CA PHE A 25 14.99 1.84 -2.25
C PHE A 25 15.29 0.45 -1.68
N TYR A 26 16.55 0.15 -1.38
CA TYR A 26 16.92 -1.10 -0.70
C TYR A 26 16.28 -1.17 0.69
N PHE A 27 16.35 -0.08 1.47
CA PHE A 27 15.71 0.00 2.79
C PHE A 27 14.19 -0.17 2.69
N PHE A 28 13.54 0.55 1.76
CA PHE A 28 12.11 0.40 1.48
C PHE A 28 11.74 -1.04 1.14
N SER A 29 12.49 -1.68 0.24
CA SER A 29 12.17 -3.02 -0.25
C SER A 29 12.23 -4.06 0.88
N ASN A 30 13.29 -4.01 1.70
CA ASN A 30 13.52 -4.99 2.76
C ASN A 30 12.65 -4.76 4.00
N HIS A 31 12.43 -3.50 4.39
CA HIS A 31 11.81 -3.18 5.68
C HIS A 31 10.34 -2.77 5.58
N ILE A 32 9.86 -2.43 4.38
CA ILE A 32 8.47 -2.04 4.15
C ILE A 32 7.79 -2.97 3.16
N LEU A 33 8.26 -3.00 1.91
CA LEU A 33 7.55 -3.68 0.82
C LEU A 33 7.42 -5.18 1.08
N MET A 34 8.53 -5.85 1.41
CA MET A 34 8.53 -7.30 1.65
C MET A 34 7.61 -7.69 2.82
N PRO A 35 7.79 -7.21 4.07
CA PRO A 35 6.93 -7.61 5.17
C PRO A 35 5.46 -7.24 4.94
N LEU A 36 5.15 -6.07 4.38
CA LEU A 36 3.76 -5.68 4.13
C LEU A 36 3.13 -6.44 2.96
N SER A 37 3.91 -6.91 1.96
CA SER A 37 3.37 -7.79 0.91
C SER A 37 2.91 -9.14 1.47
N TYR A 38 3.65 -9.70 2.42
CA TYR A 38 3.22 -10.90 3.14
C TYR A 38 2.02 -10.62 4.05
N ALA A 39 1.99 -9.45 4.71
CA ALA A 39 0.88 -9.08 5.56
C ALA A 39 -0.43 -8.94 4.76
N VAL A 40 -0.40 -8.30 3.59
CA VAL A 40 -1.54 -8.23 2.64
C VAL A 40 -2.04 -9.62 2.26
N TRP A 41 -1.14 -10.57 2.06
CA TRP A 41 -1.52 -11.94 1.74
C TRP A 41 -2.16 -12.64 2.94
N MET A 42 -1.58 -12.52 4.13
CA MET A 42 -2.13 -13.12 5.34
C MET A 42 -3.49 -12.54 5.71
N ASP A 43 -3.65 -11.22 5.65
CA ASP A 43 -4.92 -10.56 5.92
C ASP A 43 -5.97 -10.89 4.87
N LEU A 44 -5.58 -11.03 3.59
CA LEU A 44 -6.49 -11.52 2.57
C LEU A 44 -6.98 -12.92 2.94
N LEU A 45 -6.09 -13.85 3.32
CA LEU A 45 -6.48 -15.21 3.71
C LEU A 45 -7.38 -15.25 4.95
N CYS A 46 -7.25 -14.29 5.86
CA CYS A 46 -8.03 -14.20 7.09
C CYS A 46 -9.37 -13.48 6.94
N GLY A 47 -9.77 -13.06 5.73
CA GLY A 47 -11.00 -12.29 5.52
C GLY A 47 -10.87 -10.78 5.85
N ASN A 48 -9.66 -10.30 6.17
CA ASN A 48 -9.42 -8.96 6.71
C ASN A 48 -9.12 -7.93 5.61
N LEU A 49 -10.10 -7.70 4.73
CA LEU A 49 -9.95 -6.76 3.62
C LEU A 49 -9.57 -5.33 4.05
N PRO A 50 -10.16 -4.72 5.11
CA PRO A 50 -9.76 -3.38 5.55
C PRO A 50 -8.26 -3.27 5.85
N ALA A 51 -7.67 -4.28 6.50
CA ALA A 51 -6.24 -4.28 6.80
C ALA A 51 -5.39 -4.37 5.52
N CYS A 52 -5.78 -5.21 4.55
CA CYS A 52 -5.11 -5.25 3.24
C CYS A 52 -4.99 -3.85 2.62
N PHE A 53 -6.09 -3.08 2.62
CA PHE A 53 -6.09 -1.71 2.09
C PHE A 53 -5.25 -0.74 2.93
N MET A 54 -5.24 -0.88 4.26
CA MET A 54 -4.38 -0.09 5.15
C MET A 54 -2.90 -0.33 4.86
N GLU A 55 -2.51 -1.58 4.60
CA GLU A 55 -1.13 -1.96 4.28
C GLU A 55 -0.72 -1.42 2.91
N LEU A 56 -1.58 -1.51 1.89
CA LEU A 56 -1.31 -0.89 0.59
C LEU A 56 -1.12 0.62 0.70
N ARG A 57 -1.90 1.29 1.56
CA ARG A 57 -1.73 2.72 1.83
C ARG A 57 -0.36 2.99 2.46
N LEU A 58 0.05 2.17 3.43
CA LEU A 58 1.36 2.30 4.08
C LEU A 58 2.50 2.09 3.09
N ILE A 59 2.44 1.04 2.26
CA ILE A 59 3.43 0.81 1.19
C ILE A 59 3.52 2.03 0.26
N LEU A 60 2.37 2.60 -0.16
CA LEU A 60 2.33 3.76 -1.06
C LEU A 60 2.91 5.04 -0.42
N GLU A 61 2.57 5.31 0.84
CA GLU A 61 3.13 6.46 1.59
C GLU A 61 4.64 6.30 1.78
N SER A 62 5.09 5.09 2.10
CA SER A 62 6.51 4.77 2.20
C SER A 62 7.23 4.90 0.88
N LEU A 63 6.70 4.35 -0.22
CA LEU A 63 7.29 4.48 -1.54
C LEU A 63 7.50 5.95 -1.91
N ALA A 64 6.49 6.80 -1.68
CA ALA A 64 6.61 8.24 -1.90
C ALA A 64 7.71 8.85 -1.02
N GLY A 65 7.73 8.55 0.29
CA GLY A 65 8.76 9.06 1.21
C GLY A 65 10.17 8.67 0.80
N PHE A 66 10.42 7.38 0.55
CA PHE A 66 11.73 6.86 0.16
C PHE A 66 12.17 7.34 -1.22
N SER A 67 11.24 7.51 -2.17
CA SER A 67 11.56 8.02 -3.51
C SER A 67 12.08 9.46 -3.50
N LEU A 68 11.84 10.24 -2.44
CA LEU A 68 12.30 11.61 -2.29
C LEU A 68 13.65 11.73 -1.56
N ILE A 69 14.25 10.60 -1.16
CA ILE A 69 15.53 10.54 -0.47
C ILE A 69 16.60 10.12 -1.47
N ASP A 70 17.62 10.97 -1.65
CA ASP A 70 18.78 10.67 -2.48
C ASP A 70 19.69 9.59 -1.85
N SER A 71 20.65 9.07 -2.61
CA SER A 71 21.67 8.16 -2.08
C SER A 71 22.71 8.93 -1.28
N PHE A 72 23.08 8.43 -0.10
CA PHE A 72 24.10 9.06 0.76
C PHE A 72 25.31 8.16 0.96
N SER A 73 26.49 8.75 1.15
CA SER A 73 27.70 8.01 1.51
C SER A 73 27.83 7.74 3.01
N GLN A 74 27.12 8.52 3.85
CA GLN A 74 27.13 8.38 5.31
C GLN A 74 25.77 7.93 5.83
N GLU A 75 25.77 6.89 6.66
CA GLU A 75 24.55 6.31 7.25
C GLU A 75 23.81 7.31 8.16
N SER A 76 24.53 8.12 8.95
CA SER A 76 23.91 9.11 9.85
C SER A 76 23.08 10.15 9.08
N GLU A 77 23.60 10.63 7.94
CA GLU A 77 22.88 11.56 7.07
C GLU A 77 21.66 10.90 6.44
N PHE A 78 21.78 9.64 5.98
CA PHE A 78 20.66 8.86 5.46
C PHE A 78 19.52 8.71 6.49
N PHE A 79 19.84 8.34 7.74
CA PHE A 79 18.84 8.17 8.80
C PHE A 79 18.16 9.49 9.18
N GLU A 80 18.90 10.61 9.22
CA GLU A 80 18.32 11.93 9.48
C GLU A 80 17.37 12.35 8.35
N LYS A 81 17.74 12.10 7.10
CA LYS A 81 16.91 12.40 5.93
C LYS A 81 15.66 11.52 5.89
N MET A 82 15.77 10.24 6.22
CA MET A 82 14.62 9.35 6.41
C MET A 82 13.67 9.89 7.47
N GLN A 83 14.17 10.27 8.65
CA GLN A 83 13.32 10.85 9.68
C GLN A 83 12.63 12.11 9.15
N ASN A 84 13.35 13.05 8.56
CA ASN A 84 12.74 14.25 8.00
C ASN A 84 11.67 13.93 6.93
N ALA A 85 11.94 12.97 6.05
CA ALA A 85 11.02 12.55 4.99
C ALA A 85 9.74 11.89 5.51
N PHE A 86 9.70 11.36 6.73
CA PHE A 86 8.51 10.75 7.33
C PHE A 86 7.83 11.61 8.40
N TYR A 87 8.60 12.33 9.22
CA TYR A 87 8.09 13.15 10.32
C TYR A 87 7.66 14.57 9.91
N LYS A 88 8.10 15.09 8.76
CA LYS A 88 7.72 16.43 8.28
C LYS A 88 6.80 16.35 7.05
N GLY A 89 5.91 17.33 6.92
CA GLY A 89 5.01 17.48 5.76
C GLY A 89 3.83 16.50 5.74
N LYS A 90 2.82 16.80 4.91
CA LYS A 90 1.61 15.97 4.79
C LYS A 90 1.85 14.84 3.78
N PRO A 91 1.35 13.61 4.02
CA PRO A 91 1.42 12.51 3.04
C PRO A 91 0.89 12.91 1.66
N SER A 92 -0.19 13.70 1.61
CA SER A 92 -0.79 14.18 0.36
C SER A 92 0.16 15.02 -0.50
N ASP A 93 1.06 15.78 0.13
CA ASP A 93 1.98 16.66 -0.58
C ASP A 93 3.14 15.84 -1.14
N LYS A 94 3.67 14.90 -0.34
CA LYS A 94 4.70 13.94 -0.79
C LYS A 94 4.23 13.08 -1.95
N LEU A 95 2.97 12.63 -1.93
CA LEU A 95 2.40 11.82 -3.02
C LEU A 95 2.28 12.60 -4.33
N LYS A 96 2.01 13.91 -4.28
CA LYS A 96 2.01 14.77 -5.47
C LYS A 96 3.42 14.96 -5.99
N GLU A 97 4.36 15.25 -5.09
CA GLU A 97 5.76 15.42 -5.44
C GLU A 97 6.33 14.15 -6.07
N PHE A 98 6.10 13.00 -5.43
CA PHE A 98 6.44 11.68 -5.95
C PHE A 98 5.88 11.46 -7.35
N GLY A 99 4.57 11.66 -7.54
CA GLY A 99 3.95 11.43 -8.84
C GLY A 99 4.46 12.38 -9.93
N ASN A 100 4.80 13.63 -9.58
CA ASN A 100 5.49 14.54 -10.49
C ASN A 100 6.91 14.04 -10.84
N LYS A 101 7.67 13.56 -9.85
CA LYS A 101 9.03 13.02 -10.01
C LYS A 101 9.07 11.85 -11.00
N ILE A 102 8.10 10.94 -10.93
CA ILE A 102 8.05 9.76 -11.83
C ILE A 102 7.17 9.97 -13.08
N GLY A 103 6.69 11.19 -13.33
CA GLY A 103 5.95 11.55 -14.56
C GLY A 103 4.47 11.12 -14.61
N VAL A 104 3.90 10.59 -13.53
CA VAL A 104 2.49 10.12 -13.46
C VAL A 104 1.55 11.11 -12.74
N LYS A 105 2.05 12.30 -12.38
CA LYS A 105 1.29 13.42 -11.81
C LYS A 105 0.50 13.01 -10.55
N ASN A 106 -0.83 13.11 -10.58
CA ASN A 106 -1.68 12.90 -9.40
C ASN A 106 -2.08 11.44 -9.17
N GLU A 107 -1.60 10.49 -9.98
CA GLU A 107 -1.99 9.08 -9.83
C GLU A 107 -1.73 8.49 -8.43
N PRO A 108 -0.58 8.72 -7.76
CA PRO A 108 -0.34 8.19 -6.42
C PRO A 108 -1.29 8.80 -5.39
N LEU A 109 -1.54 10.11 -5.50
CA LEU A 109 -2.50 10.81 -4.64
C LEU A 109 -3.92 10.28 -4.83
N ASN A 110 -4.32 10.00 -6.08
CA ASN A 110 -5.66 9.49 -6.38
C ASN A 110 -5.86 8.07 -5.82
N LEU A 111 -4.86 7.19 -5.98
CA LEU A 111 -4.88 5.87 -5.36
C LEU A 111 -4.98 5.97 -3.84
N TRP A 112 -4.15 6.81 -3.23
CA TRP A 112 -4.16 7.06 -1.79
C TRP A 112 -5.52 7.58 -1.29
N LYS A 113 -6.13 8.54 -1.99
CA LYS A 113 -7.45 9.08 -1.62
C LYS A 113 -8.52 8.02 -1.71
N LYS A 114 -8.53 7.22 -2.78
CA LYS A 114 -9.49 6.12 -2.97
C LYS A 114 -9.42 5.13 -1.81
N ILE A 115 -8.21 4.67 -1.48
CA ILE A 115 -7.98 3.75 -0.37
C ILE A 115 -8.42 4.39 0.95
N SER A 116 -7.94 5.60 1.25
CA SER A 116 -8.19 6.27 2.52
C SER A 116 -9.67 6.54 2.75
N GLN A 117 -10.38 7.04 1.74
CA GLN A 117 -11.79 7.40 1.84
C GLN A 117 -12.70 6.19 2.03
N ASN A 118 -12.38 5.05 1.44
CA ASN A 118 -13.25 3.89 1.43
C ASN A 118 -12.92 2.87 2.52
N TRP A 119 -11.65 2.73 2.88
CA TRP A 119 -11.15 1.59 3.65
C TRP A 119 -10.37 1.97 4.92
N VAL A 120 -10.12 3.26 5.16
CA VAL A 120 -9.34 3.71 6.32
C VAL A 120 -10.14 4.68 7.19
N HIS A 121 -10.77 5.68 6.59
CA HIS A 121 -11.60 6.61 7.33
C HIS A 121 -12.89 5.93 7.78
N SER A 122 -13.22 6.09 9.06
CA SER A 122 -14.43 5.52 9.69
C SER A 122 -15.70 5.80 8.89
N LYS A 123 -15.84 7.01 8.33
CA LYS A 123 -16.96 7.39 7.45
C LYS A 123 -17.11 6.46 6.24
N GLY A 124 -15.99 6.07 5.62
CA GLY A 124 -15.98 5.14 4.48
C GLY A 124 -16.43 3.75 4.87
N ILE A 125 -15.82 3.22 5.93
CA ILE A 125 -16.14 1.88 6.47
C ILE A 125 -17.62 1.81 6.84
N VAL A 126 -18.12 2.75 7.65
CA VAL A 126 -19.53 2.79 8.07
C VAL A 126 -20.45 2.87 6.86
N LYS A 127 -20.12 3.71 5.86
CA LYS A 127 -20.92 3.81 4.64
C LYS A 127 -21.00 2.48 3.89
N ARG A 128 -19.89 1.75 3.74
CA ARG A 128 -19.87 0.45 3.05
C ARG A 128 -20.72 -0.58 3.81
N VAL A 129 -20.52 -0.70 5.12
CA VAL A 129 -21.31 -1.63 5.96
C VAL A 129 -22.80 -1.34 5.85
N ILE A 130 -23.21 -0.09 5.96
CA ILE A 130 -24.63 0.30 5.80
C ILE A 130 -25.14 -0.06 4.40
N SER A 131 -24.35 0.19 3.36
CA SER A 131 -24.76 -0.10 1.98
C SER A 131 -24.95 -1.60 1.77
N GLU A 132 -24.07 -2.43 2.30
CA GLU A 132 -24.19 -3.90 2.24
C GLU A 132 -25.45 -4.39 2.98
N ILE A 133 -25.70 -3.89 4.20
CA ILE A 133 -26.89 -4.26 4.98
C ILE A 133 -28.18 -3.84 4.27
N ILE A 134 -28.24 -2.63 3.71
CA ILE A 134 -29.46 -2.12 3.06
C ILE A 134 -29.67 -2.77 1.69
N GLU A 135 -28.62 -2.88 0.87
CA GLU A 135 -28.74 -3.31 -0.53
C GLU A 135 -28.73 -4.83 -0.68
N LYS A 136 -28.01 -5.54 0.19
CA LYS A 136 -27.84 -7.00 0.09
C LYS A 136 -28.50 -7.77 1.24
N SER A 137 -29.05 -7.07 2.24
CA SER A 137 -29.64 -7.70 3.44
C SER A 137 -28.66 -8.62 4.18
N ASP A 138 -27.36 -8.30 4.11
CA ASP A 138 -26.29 -9.11 4.67
C ASP A 138 -25.18 -8.22 5.27
N VAL A 139 -24.40 -8.78 6.20
CA VAL A 139 -23.22 -8.12 6.78
C VAL A 139 -22.01 -8.61 6.00
N PRO A 140 -21.16 -7.71 5.47
CA PRO A 140 -20.00 -8.14 4.72
C PRO A 140 -19.06 -8.94 5.64
N SER A 141 -18.49 -10.02 5.11
CA SER A 141 -17.70 -10.98 5.90
C SER A 141 -16.49 -10.30 6.56
N TRP A 142 -15.88 -9.35 5.84
CA TRP A 142 -14.75 -8.55 6.31
C TRP A 142 -15.08 -7.56 7.44
N ALA A 143 -16.35 -7.25 7.72
CA ALA A 143 -16.72 -6.36 8.84
C ALA A 143 -16.75 -7.07 10.20
N LEU A 144 -16.75 -8.42 10.20
CA LEU A 144 -16.82 -9.20 11.42
C LEU A 144 -15.43 -9.48 12.02
N VAL A 145 -14.35 -9.32 11.25
CA VAL A 145 -12.94 -9.53 11.65
C VAL A 145 -12.75 -10.87 12.40
N ILE A 146 -13.50 -11.89 11.98
CA ILE A 146 -13.33 -13.28 12.36
C ILE A 146 -12.76 -13.97 11.12
N PRO A 147 -11.79 -14.90 11.24
CA PRO A 147 -11.38 -15.74 10.12
C PRO A 147 -12.61 -16.40 9.52
N ILE A 148 -13.04 -15.90 8.36
CA ILE A 148 -14.26 -16.31 7.69
C ILE A 148 -13.93 -16.47 6.20
N GLU A 149 -14.51 -17.50 5.60
CA GLU A 149 -14.40 -17.69 4.17
C GLU A 149 -15.12 -16.54 3.46
N TYR A 150 -14.48 -15.99 2.42
CA TYR A 150 -15.16 -15.04 1.56
C TYR A 150 -16.35 -15.70 0.87
N THR A 151 -17.39 -14.90 0.68
CA THR A 151 -18.56 -15.29 -0.08
C THR A 151 -18.58 -14.56 -1.42
N ASN A 152 -19.54 -14.90 -2.28
CA ASN A 152 -19.71 -14.21 -3.55
C ASN A 152 -20.01 -12.71 -3.39
N SER A 153 -20.52 -12.27 -2.23
CA SER A 153 -20.79 -10.85 -1.98
C SER A 153 -19.51 -10.03 -1.85
N ASP A 154 -18.39 -10.66 -1.49
CA ASP A 154 -17.08 -10.05 -1.27
C ASP A 154 -16.25 -9.90 -2.55
N LEU A 155 -16.63 -10.60 -3.64
CA LEU A 155 -15.86 -10.63 -4.89
C LEU A 155 -15.55 -9.24 -5.44
N LYS A 156 -16.51 -8.32 -5.36
CA LYS A 156 -16.35 -6.94 -5.83
C LYS A 156 -15.25 -6.19 -5.05
N ASP A 157 -15.15 -6.46 -3.75
CA ASP A 157 -14.16 -5.82 -2.88
C ASP A 157 -12.78 -6.45 -3.09
N ILE A 158 -12.72 -7.77 -3.29
CA ILE A 158 -11.49 -8.48 -3.66
C ILE A 158 -10.97 -8.03 -5.03
N GLU A 159 -11.85 -7.78 -6.00
CA GLU A 159 -11.49 -7.19 -7.29
C GLU A 159 -11.00 -5.74 -7.15
N GLU A 160 -11.63 -4.95 -6.27
CA GLU A 160 -11.15 -3.60 -5.96
C GLU A 160 -9.74 -3.64 -5.37
N LEU A 161 -9.47 -4.58 -4.46
CA LEU A 161 -8.14 -4.80 -3.89
C LEU A 161 -7.14 -5.13 -4.99
N GLY A 162 -7.46 -6.09 -5.86
CA GLY A 162 -6.60 -6.46 -6.99
C GLY A 162 -6.23 -5.27 -7.89
N LYS A 163 -7.20 -4.41 -8.22
CA LYS A 163 -6.95 -3.18 -8.99
C LYS A 163 -6.03 -2.20 -8.26
N CYS A 164 -6.19 -2.05 -6.95
CA CYS A 164 -5.31 -1.20 -6.14
C CYS A 164 -3.89 -1.75 -6.05
N ILE A 165 -3.72 -3.07 -5.89
CA ILE A 165 -2.41 -3.74 -5.88
C ILE A 165 -1.73 -3.59 -7.23
N SER A 166 -2.43 -3.89 -8.32
CA SER A 166 -1.90 -3.76 -9.68
C SER A 166 -1.38 -2.34 -9.92
N LYS A 167 -2.17 -1.31 -9.53
CA LYS A 167 -1.74 0.08 -9.66
C LYS A 167 -0.55 0.44 -8.77
N LEU A 168 -0.49 -0.09 -7.55
CA LEU A 168 0.65 0.11 -6.66
C LEU A 168 1.93 -0.50 -7.25
N ARG A 169 1.85 -1.71 -7.82
CA ARG A 169 2.97 -2.39 -8.47
C ARG A 169 3.51 -1.59 -9.65
N GLU A 170 2.64 -1.00 -10.48
CA GLU A 170 3.05 -0.07 -11.54
C GLU A 170 3.88 1.10 -11.00
N LEU A 171 3.44 1.71 -9.89
CA LEU A 171 4.14 2.83 -9.25
C LEU A 171 5.50 2.41 -8.69
N ILE A 172 5.60 1.22 -8.08
CA ILE A 172 6.88 0.69 -7.58
C ILE A 172 7.85 0.47 -8.76
N LYS A 173 7.38 -0.15 -9.86
CA LYS A 173 8.17 -0.40 -11.07
C LYS A 173 8.67 0.89 -11.73
N ALA A 174 7.93 1.99 -11.62
CA ALA A 174 8.34 3.30 -12.13
C ALA A 174 9.52 3.92 -11.35
N VAL A 175 9.80 3.46 -10.12
CA VAL A 175 10.91 3.95 -9.29
C VAL A 175 12.20 3.14 -9.48
N ILE A 176 12.08 1.88 -9.88
CA ILE A 176 13.23 0.96 -10.04
C ILE A 176 13.97 1.17 -11.36
N ARG A 177 13.32 1.80 -12.35
CA ARG A 177 13.94 2.15 -13.65
C ARG A 177 14.89 3.33 -13.52
#